data_AF-A0A0B1RYE5-F1
#
_entry.id   AF-A0A0B1RYE5-F1
#
_cell.length_a   1.000
_cell.length_b   1.000
_cell.length_c   1.000
_cell.angle_alpha   90.00
_cell.angle_beta   90.00
_cell.angle_gamma   90.00
#
_symmetry.space_group_name_H-M   'P 1'
#
loop_
_entity.id
_entity.type
_entity.pdbx_description
1 polymer ?
#
loop_
_entity_poly.entity_id
_entity_poly.type
_entity_poly.pdbx_seq_one_letter_code
_entity_poly.pdbx_strand_id
1 'polypeptide(L)'
;MKALVCSYYCIWPPRFPQLYHFITDVPLFRTLTSRKHQNIYIKVFGVVKTELLALGFDVSRLRIIFDLERPAPVGIRQHFPESCVEGCGFHLAQAWNRRALKLGLKMHMKDARVRKWWMTIKGMIFLPPHLHRRVPAFYRPSVGGDHPAHEKCKQFLEYLRENWYDGPFAGIWNKWGKKELRTSNIAESYHRVLVC
;
A
#
# COMPACT_ATOMS: atom_id res chain seq x y z
N MET A 1 20.46 -18.46 2.62
CA MET A 1 20.10 -17.31 3.47
C MET A 1 19.29 -16.35 2.61
N LYS A 2 17.95 -16.25 2.76
CA LYS A 2 17.14 -15.36 1.92
C LYS A 2 17.32 -13.92 2.40
N ALA A 3 18.16 -13.14 1.71
CA ALA A 3 18.21 -11.70 1.90
C ALA A 3 16.81 -11.14 1.59
N LEU A 4 16.15 -10.62 2.61
CA LEU A 4 14.87 -9.95 2.49
C LEU A 4 15.18 -8.56 1.94
N VAL A 5 15.10 -8.40 0.63
CA VAL A 5 15.18 -7.10 -0.06
C VAL A 5 14.10 -6.22 0.56
N CYS A 6 14.54 -5.12 1.17
CA CYS A 6 13.66 -4.12 1.76
C CYS A 6 13.45 -3.04 0.70
N SER A 7 12.19 -2.83 0.37
CA SER A 7 11.68 -2.12 -0.80
C SER A 7 12.13 -0.67 -0.87
N TYR A 8 12.39 -0.20 -2.09
CA TYR A 8 12.73 1.19 -2.39
C TYR A 8 11.61 2.16 -2.01
N TYR A 9 12.02 3.37 -1.66
CA TYR A 9 11.13 4.51 -1.47
C TYR A 9 11.39 5.51 -2.58
N CYS A 10 10.53 5.51 -3.60
CA CYS A 10 10.53 6.60 -4.58
C CYS A 10 10.10 7.87 -3.85
N ILE A 11 10.93 8.91 -3.98
CA ILE A 11 10.73 10.23 -3.41
C ILE A 11 10.70 11.17 -4.61
N TRP A 12 9.51 11.66 -4.99
CA TRP A 12 9.38 12.56 -6.15
C TRP A 12 9.10 14.00 -5.70
N PRO A 13 9.95 14.98 -6.04
CA PRO A 13 9.62 16.38 -5.85
C PRO A 13 8.60 16.85 -6.90
N PRO A 14 7.57 17.61 -6.53
CA PRO A 14 6.63 18.18 -7.49
C PRO A 14 7.33 19.28 -8.31
N ARG A 15 7.66 18.94 -9.56
CA ARG A 15 8.14 19.78 -10.69
C ARG A 15 9.67 19.97 -10.78
N PHE A 16 10.27 19.25 -11.75
CA PHE A 16 11.40 19.76 -12.52
C PHE A 16 10.85 20.29 -13.85
N PRO A 17 10.77 21.61 -14.06
CA PRO A 17 10.63 22.14 -15.40
C PRO A 17 12.01 22.17 -16.06
N GLN A 18 12.09 21.69 -17.30
CA GLN A 18 13.24 21.78 -18.21
C GLN A 18 14.31 20.69 -18.04
N LEU A 19 14.06 19.53 -18.66
CA LEU A 19 15.01 18.86 -19.56
C LEU A 19 14.30 17.64 -20.15
N TYR A 20 14.09 17.66 -21.47
CA TYR A 20 13.77 16.47 -22.24
C TYR A 20 14.99 15.54 -22.18
N HIS A 21 14.99 14.63 -21.22
CA HIS A 21 15.91 13.51 -21.16
C HIS A 21 15.15 12.34 -20.56
N PHE A 22 15.33 11.16 -21.16
CA PHE A 22 14.84 9.87 -20.68
C PHE A 22 14.76 9.86 -19.15
N ILE A 23 13.55 9.82 -18.59
CA ILE A 23 13.38 9.64 -17.14
C ILE A 23 13.74 8.17 -16.88
N THR A 24 15.03 7.89 -16.76
CA THR A 24 15.48 6.67 -16.13
C THR A 24 15.10 6.80 -14.66
N ASP A 25 14.15 5.99 -14.20
CA ASP A 25 13.82 5.90 -12.80
C ASP A 25 15.03 5.32 -12.04
N VAL A 26 15.85 6.19 -11.44
CA VAL A 26 17.05 5.81 -10.68
C VAL A 26 16.68 5.57 -9.22
N PRO A 27 17.09 4.45 -8.59
CA PRO A 27 16.87 4.26 -7.16
C PRO A 27 17.64 5.31 -6.36
N LEU A 28 16.95 6.02 -5.46
CA LEU A 28 17.58 7.01 -4.58
C LEU A 28 18.57 6.35 -3.60
N PHE A 29 18.23 5.16 -3.09
CA PHE A 29 19.09 4.38 -2.20
C PHE A 29 18.68 2.91 -2.20
N ARG A 30 19.59 2.01 -1.81
CA ARG A 30 19.32 0.58 -1.63
C ARG A 30 19.81 0.15 -0.25
N THR A 31 18.96 -0.53 0.51
CA THR A 31 19.32 -1.07 1.83
C THR A 31 19.18 -2.58 1.87
N LEU A 32 20.25 -3.26 2.29
CA LEU A 32 20.24 -4.69 2.59
C LEU A 32 20.15 -4.89 4.10
N THR A 33 19.15 -5.65 4.53
CA THR A 33 18.88 -5.87 5.95
C THR A 33 18.74 -7.37 6.21
N SER A 34 19.36 -7.86 7.28
CA SER A 34 19.22 -9.27 7.69
C SER A 34 17.82 -9.59 8.25
N ARG A 35 17.09 -8.57 8.69
CA ARG A 35 15.75 -8.65 9.29
C ARG A 35 14.90 -7.44 8.89
N LYS A 36 13.58 -7.54 9.08
CA LYS A 36 12.60 -6.47 8.81
C LYS A 36 11.87 -6.05 10.09
N HIS A 37 12.62 -5.65 11.10
CA HIS A 37 12.08 -5.18 12.37
C HIS A 37 11.82 -3.67 12.34
N GLN A 38 10.92 -3.18 13.20
CA GLN A 38 10.56 -1.77 13.29
C GLN A 38 11.78 -0.86 13.48
N ASN A 39 12.72 -1.22 14.36
CA ASN A 39 13.94 -0.45 14.60
C ASN A 39 14.84 -0.33 13.36
N ILE A 40 14.79 -1.29 12.44
CA ILE A 40 15.56 -1.24 11.19
C ILE A 40 14.94 -0.20 10.27
N TYR A 41 13.61 -0.18 10.13
CA TYR A 41 12.91 0.85 9.36
C TYR A 41 13.19 2.25 9.92
N ILE A 42 13.11 2.43 11.24
CA ILE A 42 13.44 3.70 11.90
C ILE A 42 14.85 4.15 11.52
N LYS A 43 15.86 3.28 11.67
CA LYS A 43 17.25 3.62 11.33
C LYS A 43 17.42 4.00 9.85
N VAL A 44 16.87 3.20 8.94
CA VAL A 44 16.97 3.44 7.49
C VAL A 44 16.36 4.79 7.13
N PHE A 45 15.15 5.09 7.60
CA PHE A 45 14.49 6.35 7.28
C PHE A 45 15.09 7.56 7.96
N GLY A 46 15.69 7.39 9.15
CA GLY A 46 16.49 8.42 9.80
C GLY A 46 17.66 8.85 8.92
N VAL A 47 18.44 7.87 8.41
CA VAL A 47 19.56 8.16 7.50
C VAL A 47 19.06 8.85 6.23
N VAL A 48 18.03 8.31 5.58
CA VAL A 48 17.47 8.88 4.34
C VAL A 48 17.01 10.33 4.54
N LYS A 49 16.34 10.63 5.65
CA LYS A 49 15.93 12.01 5.97
C LYS A 49 17.14 12.93 6.12
N THR A 50 18.16 12.49 6.86
CA THR A 50 19.39 13.29 7.07
C THR A 50 20.08 13.60 5.75
N GLU A 51 20.26 12.61 4.88
CA GLU A 51 20.89 12.79 3.57
C GLU A 51 20.07 13.73 2.67
N LEU A 52 18.75 13.57 2.63
CA LEU A 52 17.88 14.46 1.85
C LEU A 52 17.92 15.91 2.34
N LEU A 53 17.93 16.13 3.65
CA LEU A 53 18.07 17.47 4.22
C LEU A 53 19.44 18.08 3.92
N ALA A 54 20.52 17.30 3.99
CA ALA A 54 21.87 17.75 3.66
C ALA A 54 21.99 18.17 2.18
N LEU A 55 21.24 17.52 1.29
CA LEU A 55 21.13 17.88 -0.12
C LEU A 55 20.16 19.05 -0.40
N GLY A 56 19.55 19.64 0.64
CA GLY A 56 18.66 20.79 0.52
C GLY A 56 17.21 20.46 0.12
N PHE A 57 16.78 19.19 0.20
CA PHE A 57 15.40 18.83 -0.12
C PHE A 57 14.42 19.18 1.00
N ASP A 58 13.25 19.68 0.60
CA ASP A 58 12.10 19.78 1.49
C ASP A 58 11.40 18.42 1.63
N VAL A 59 11.74 17.71 2.72
CA VAL A 59 11.20 16.38 3.00
C VAL A 59 9.68 16.34 3.23
N SER A 60 9.05 17.49 3.49
CA SER A 60 7.59 17.58 3.72
C SER A 60 6.76 17.48 2.43
N ARG A 61 7.40 17.72 1.28
CA ARG A 61 6.75 17.70 -0.04
C ARG A 61 6.89 16.35 -0.75
N LEU A 62 7.54 15.40 -0.10
CA LEU A 62 7.80 14.09 -0.67
C LEU A 62 6.55 13.23 -0.64
N ARG A 63 6.48 12.31 -1.59
CA ARG A 63 5.49 11.24 -1.64
C ARG A 63 6.21 9.91 -1.58
N ILE A 64 6.08 9.21 -0.46
CA ILE A 64 6.74 7.95 -0.13
C ILE A 64 5.73 6.83 -0.35
N ILE A 65 5.95 6.04 -1.40
CA ILE A 65 5.14 4.85 -1.69
C ILE A 65 5.89 3.62 -1.21
N PHE A 66 5.24 2.78 -0.41
CA PHE A 66 5.90 1.62 0.18
C PHE A 66 5.07 0.35 0.16
N ASP A 67 5.76 -0.78 0.28
CA ASP A 67 5.11 -2.08 0.41
C ASP A 67 4.49 -2.18 1.80
N LEU A 68 3.21 -2.55 1.88
CA LEU A 68 2.39 -2.53 3.10
C LEU A 68 2.80 -3.61 4.12
N GLU A 69 4.06 -3.54 4.57
CA GLU A 69 4.62 -4.34 5.63
C GLU A 69 4.33 -3.69 6.98
N ARG A 70 3.89 -4.49 7.95
CA ARG A 70 3.41 -4.01 9.25
C ARG A 70 4.38 -3.06 10.00
N PRO A 71 5.70 -3.28 10.04
CA PRO A 71 6.62 -2.38 10.76
C PRO A 71 7.01 -1.12 9.99
N ALA A 72 6.81 -1.08 8.67
CA ALA A 72 7.27 0.03 7.82
C ALA A 72 6.58 1.38 8.12
N PRO A 73 5.25 1.47 8.30
CA PRO A 73 4.58 2.74 8.59
C PRO A 73 5.17 3.43 9.81
N VAL A 74 5.49 2.69 10.86
CA VAL A 74 6.05 3.25 12.10
C VAL A 74 7.41 3.90 11.85
N GLY A 75 8.29 3.23 11.10
CA GLY A 75 9.60 3.80 10.75
C GLY A 75 9.50 5.03 9.86
N ILE A 76 8.57 5.04 8.89
CA ILE A 76 8.37 6.20 8.00
C ILE A 76 7.86 7.40 8.81
N ARG A 77 6.78 7.18 9.57
CA ARG A 77 6.06 8.24 10.31
C ARG A 77 6.89 8.89 11.40
N GLN A 78 7.91 8.19 11.90
CA GLN A 78 8.85 8.78 12.85
C GLN A 78 9.73 9.87 12.21
N HIS A 79 9.94 9.82 10.90
CA HIS A 79 10.87 10.71 10.19
C HIS A 79 10.17 11.66 9.21
N PHE A 80 9.06 11.25 8.60
CA PHE A 80 8.34 11.99 7.57
C PHE A 80 6.89 12.29 8.00
N PRO A 81 6.30 13.42 7.54
CA PRO A 81 4.90 13.73 7.80
C PRO A 81 3.94 12.64 7.28
N GLU A 82 2.81 12.44 7.95
CA GLU A 82 1.76 11.49 7.51
C GLU A 82 1.28 11.75 6.08
N SER A 83 1.23 13.02 5.65
CA SER A 83 0.84 13.41 4.29
C SER A 83 1.75 12.85 3.20
N CYS A 84 2.99 12.49 3.55
CA CYS A 84 3.97 11.91 2.64
C CYS A 84 3.77 10.39 2.47
N VAL A 85 3.07 9.72 3.39
CA VAL A 85 3.09 8.26 3.50
C VAL A 85 1.95 7.62 2.70
N GLU A 86 2.29 6.69 1.81
CA GLU A 86 1.32 5.99 0.98
C GLU A 86 1.65 4.50 0.81
N GLY A 87 0.67 3.63 1.02
CA GLY A 87 0.81 2.21 0.71
C GLY A 87 0.75 1.93 -0.80
N CYS A 88 1.50 0.97 -1.29
CA CYS A 88 1.44 0.54 -2.69
C CYS A 88 0.08 -0.13 -3.01
N GLY A 89 -0.62 0.35 -4.04
CA GLY A 89 -1.92 -0.18 -4.46
C GLY A 89 -1.84 -1.62 -5.01
N PHE A 90 -0.71 -2.02 -5.60
CA PHE A 90 -0.49 -3.39 -6.05
C PHE A 90 -0.36 -4.35 -4.87
N HIS A 91 0.47 -4.02 -3.87
CA HIS A 91 0.60 -4.80 -2.65
C HIS A 91 -0.69 -4.85 -1.83
N LEU A 92 -1.46 -3.77 -1.81
CA LEU A 92 -2.81 -3.77 -1.25
C LEU A 92 -3.72 -4.80 -1.95
N ALA A 93 -3.78 -4.75 -3.28
CA ALA A 93 -4.57 -5.69 -4.07
C ALA A 93 -4.13 -7.14 -3.83
N GLN A 94 -2.81 -7.39 -3.72
CA GLN A 94 -2.31 -8.71 -3.34
C GLN A 94 -2.77 -9.13 -1.94
N ALA A 95 -2.65 -8.25 -0.94
CA ALA A 95 -3.05 -8.56 0.44
C ALA A 95 -4.53 -8.92 0.51
N TRP A 96 -5.40 -8.15 -0.14
CA TRP A 96 -6.84 -8.39 -0.19
C TRP A 96 -7.16 -9.71 -0.91
N ASN A 97 -6.57 -9.97 -2.09
CA ASN A 97 -6.79 -11.21 -2.82
C ASN A 97 -6.31 -12.45 -2.04
N ARG A 98 -5.15 -12.36 -1.36
CA ARG A 98 -4.63 -13.45 -0.51
C ARG A 98 -5.54 -13.70 0.68
N ARG A 99 -6.06 -12.65 1.33
CA ARG A 99 -7.01 -12.81 2.43
C ARG A 99 -8.32 -13.43 1.96
N ALA A 100 -8.88 -12.98 0.84
CA ALA A 100 -10.09 -13.56 0.26
C ALA A 100 -9.90 -15.04 -0.12
N LEU A 101 -8.73 -15.40 -0.65
CA LEU A 101 -8.37 -16.80 -0.89
C LEU A 101 -8.29 -17.62 0.40
N LYS A 102 -7.61 -17.10 1.44
CA LYS A 102 -7.48 -17.77 2.75
C LYS A 102 -8.83 -18.03 3.41
N LEU A 103 -9.78 -17.12 3.26
CA LEU A 103 -11.16 -17.28 3.78
C LEU A 103 -12.01 -18.23 2.91
N GLY A 104 -11.48 -18.71 1.77
CA GLY A 104 -12.23 -19.52 0.81
C GLY A 104 -13.27 -18.73 0.00
N LEU A 105 -13.27 -17.40 0.10
CA LEU A 105 -14.26 -16.53 -0.54
C LEU A 105 -14.20 -16.59 -2.08
N LYS A 106 -12.99 -16.78 -2.64
CA LYS A 106 -12.79 -16.84 -4.10
C LYS A 106 -13.66 -17.91 -4.77
N MET A 107 -13.91 -19.03 -4.10
CA MET A 107 -14.75 -20.13 -4.61
C MET A 107 -16.22 -19.73 -4.79
N HIS A 108 -16.68 -18.76 -3.99
CA HIS A 108 -18.07 -18.29 -3.99
C HIS A 108 -18.31 -17.15 -4.99
N MET A 109 -17.28 -16.65 -5.66
CA MET A 109 -17.40 -15.56 -6.65
C MET A 109 -18.00 -16.00 -8.00
N LYS A 110 -18.39 -17.26 -8.15
CA LYS A 110 -19.26 -17.70 -9.25
C LYS A 110 -20.66 -17.08 -9.11
N ASP A 111 -21.16 -16.94 -7.88
CA ASP A 111 -22.39 -16.20 -7.59
C ASP A 111 -22.18 -14.70 -7.90
N ALA A 112 -23.08 -14.14 -8.71
CA ALA A 112 -23.00 -12.76 -9.16
C ALA A 112 -23.08 -11.73 -8.02
N ARG A 113 -23.82 -12.04 -6.95
CA ARG A 113 -23.96 -11.17 -5.76
C ARG A 113 -22.63 -11.06 -5.04
N VAL A 114 -22.00 -12.20 -4.74
CA VAL A 114 -20.68 -12.24 -4.07
C VAL A 114 -19.61 -11.59 -4.94
N ARG A 115 -19.63 -11.84 -6.25
CA ARG A 115 -18.71 -11.19 -7.19
C ARG A 115 -18.88 -9.68 -7.24
N LYS A 116 -20.13 -9.19 -7.33
CA LYS A 116 -20.44 -7.75 -7.33
C LYS A 116 -20.01 -7.09 -6.02
N TRP A 117 -20.26 -7.73 -4.89
CA TRP A 117 -19.78 -7.29 -3.58
C TRP A 117 -18.25 -7.19 -3.55
N TRP A 118 -17.54 -8.23 -4.00
CA TRP A 118 -16.08 -8.22 -4.06
C TRP A 118 -15.52 -7.10 -4.94
N MET A 119 -16.12 -6.88 -6.11
CA MET A 119 -15.73 -5.77 -7.01
C MET A 119 -16.01 -4.41 -6.38
N THR A 120 -17.12 -4.27 -5.65
CA THR A 120 -17.45 -3.04 -4.91
C THR A 120 -16.40 -2.75 -3.85
N ILE A 121 -16.03 -3.75 -3.05
CA ILE A 121 -14.97 -3.64 -2.04
C ILE A 121 -13.63 -3.23 -2.67
N LYS A 122 -13.21 -3.91 -3.75
CA LYS A 122 -11.98 -3.54 -4.47
C LYS A 122 -12.01 -2.11 -5.01
N GLY A 123 -13.17 -1.63 -5.44
CA GLY A 123 -13.36 -0.27 -5.94
C GLY A 123 -13.23 0.81 -4.85
N MET A 124 -13.41 0.48 -3.56
CA MET A 124 -13.36 1.45 -2.47
C MET A 124 -12.01 2.17 -2.35
N ILE A 125 -10.92 1.54 -2.81
CA ILE A 125 -9.60 2.18 -2.88
C ILE A 125 -9.62 3.49 -3.67
N PHE A 126 -10.52 3.62 -4.66
CA PHE A 126 -10.65 4.80 -5.51
C PHE A 126 -11.85 5.67 -5.12
N LEU A 127 -12.44 5.47 -3.95
CA LEU A 127 -13.55 6.28 -3.47
C LEU A 127 -13.04 7.25 -2.38
N PRO A 128 -13.51 8.51 -2.33
CA PRO A 128 -13.20 9.40 -1.21
C PRO A 128 -13.56 8.74 0.13
N PRO A 129 -12.68 8.78 1.15
CA PRO A 129 -12.92 8.13 2.43
C PRO A 129 -14.27 8.50 3.09
N HIS A 130 -14.68 9.77 3.00
CA HIS A 130 -15.94 10.25 3.57
C HIS A 130 -17.20 9.64 2.90
N LEU A 131 -17.07 9.05 1.71
CA LEU A 131 -18.15 8.35 1.00
C LEU A 131 -18.16 6.84 1.27
N HIS A 132 -17.11 6.27 1.86
CA HIS A 132 -17.07 4.84 2.18
C HIS A 132 -18.26 4.44 3.05
N ARG A 133 -18.68 5.34 3.96
CA ARG A 133 -19.84 5.13 4.82
C ARG A 133 -21.19 5.06 4.12
N ARG A 134 -21.24 5.46 2.85
CA ARG A 134 -22.45 5.39 2.02
C ARG A 134 -22.49 4.12 1.17
N VAL A 135 -21.47 3.28 1.23
CA VAL A 135 -21.38 2.04 0.44
C VAL A 135 -21.96 0.88 1.26
N PRO A 136 -23.14 0.33 0.91
CA PRO A 136 -23.75 -0.73 1.72
C PRO A 136 -22.89 -2.00 1.83
N ALA A 137 -22.12 -2.30 0.79
CA ALA A 137 -21.21 -3.45 0.76
C ALA A 137 -20.14 -3.39 1.86
N PHE A 138 -19.84 -2.20 2.38
CA PHE A 138 -18.86 -2.03 3.46
C PHE A 138 -19.39 -2.48 4.84
N TYR A 139 -20.70 -2.54 5.00
CA TYR A 139 -21.34 -2.83 6.30
C TYR A 139 -21.98 -4.20 6.36
N ARG A 140 -22.31 -4.79 5.20
CA ARG A 140 -23.00 -6.08 5.15
C ARG A 140 -22.60 -6.90 3.92
N PRO A 141 -22.57 -8.23 4.04
CA PRO A 141 -22.53 -9.12 2.89
C PRO A 141 -23.70 -8.86 1.93
N SER A 142 -23.50 -9.13 0.65
CA SER A 142 -24.56 -9.05 -0.37
C SER A 142 -25.45 -10.29 -0.44
N VAL A 143 -25.25 -11.26 0.44
CA VAL A 143 -25.95 -12.55 0.47
C VAL A 143 -26.52 -12.79 1.87
N GLY A 144 -27.64 -13.50 1.96
CA GLY A 144 -28.32 -13.85 3.22
C GLY A 144 -27.48 -14.78 4.10
N GLY A 145 -27.88 -14.93 5.38
CA GLY A 145 -27.15 -15.72 6.38
C GLY A 145 -27.08 -17.22 6.09
N ASP A 146 -28.04 -17.72 5.32
CA ASP A 146 -28.12 -19.08 4.78
C ASP A 146 -27.06 -19.37 3.70
N HIS A 147 -26.50 -18.33 3.08
CA HIS A 147 -25.54 -18.50 1.99
C HIS A 147 -24.14 -18.89 2.54
N PRO A 148 -23.46 -19.92 1.98
CA PRO A 148 -22.14 -20.38 2.45
C PRO A 148 -21.00 -19.33 2.45
N ALA A 149 -21.21 -18.22 1.74
CA ALA A 149 -20.27 -17.10 1.67
C ALA A 149 -20.53 -15.98 2.68
N HIS A 150 -21.68 -15.97 3.36
CA HIS A 150 -22.07 -14.87 4.24
C HIS A 150 -21.03 -14.60 5.33
N GLU A 151 -20.68 -15.65 6.07
CA GLU A 151 -19.72 -15.55 7.17
C GLU A 151 -18.31 -15.20 6.67
N LYS A 152 -17.92 -15.72 5.51
CA LYS A 152 -16.64 -15.37 4.86
C LYS A 152 -16.58 -13.89 4.47
N CYS A 153 -17.68 -13.32 4.00
CA CYS A 153 -17.79 -11.89 3.71
C CYS A 153 -17.65 -11.07 5.00
N LYS A 154 -18.32 -11.46 6.09
CA LYS A 154 -18.20 -10.79 7.40
C LYS A 154 -16.76 -10.80 7.92
N GLN A 155 -16.10 -11.95 7.90
CA GLN A 155 -14.70 -12.08 8.31
C GLN A 155 -13.73 -11.24 7.45
N PHE A 156 -14.08 -11.01 6.17
CA PHE A 156 -13.31 -10.11 5.32
C PHE A 156 -13.57 -8.63 5.69
N LEU A 157 -14.81 -8.24 6.00
CA LEU A 157 -15.13 -6.89 6.47
C LEU A 157 -14.45 -6.58 7.82
N GLU A 158 -14.41 -7.55 8.74
CA GLU A 158 -13.65 -7.44 9.99
C GLU A 158 -12.16 -7.23 9.72
N TYR A 159 -11.58 -8.05 8.84
CA TYR A 159 -10.20 -7.86 8.39
C TYR A 159 -9.97 -6.46 7.78
N LEU A 160 -10.90 -5.96 6.95
CA LEU A 160 -10.81 -4.61 6.38
C LEU A 160 -10.72 -3.57 7.48
N ARG A 161 -11.65 -3.63 8.45
CA ARG A 161 -11.71 -2.70 9.57
C ARG A 161 -10.43 -2.73 10.41
N GLU A 162 -10.06 -3.90 10.91
CA GLU A 162 -8.93 -4.09 11.84
C GLU A 162 -7.55 -3.77 11.24
N ASN A 163 -7.39 -3.90 9.92
CA ASN A 163 -6.08 -3.74 9.28
C ASN A 163 -5.96 -2.42 8.51
N TRP A 164 -7.06 -1.93 7.94
CA TRP A 164 -7.02 -0.85 6.95
C TRP A 164 -7.76 0.41 7.39
N TYR A 165 -8.85 0.31 8.17
CA TYR A 165 -9.56 1.51 8.63
C TYR A 165 -9.10 1.94 10.03
N ASP A 166 -9.03 0.99 10.96
CA ASP A 166 -8.68 1.24 12.37
C ASP A 166 -7.28 0.68 12.71
N GLY A 167 -6.63 0.08 11.71
CA GLY A 167 -5.40 -0.70 11.86
C GLY A 167 -4.12 0.05 11.52
N PRO A 168 -2.99 -0.70 11.43
CA PRO A 168 -1.67 -0.13 11.16
C PRO A 168 -1.59 0.60 9.80
N PHE A 169 -2.46 0.25 8.85
CA PHE A 169 -2.48 0.84 7.52
C PHE A 169 -3.55 1.92 7.36
N ALA A 170 -4.20 2.37 8.44
CA ALA A 170 -5.15 3.47 8.40
C ALA A 170 -4.56 4.72 7.70
N GLY A 171 -5.38 5.33 6.84
CA GLY A 171 -5.06 6.56 6.11
C GLY A 171 -4.17 6.41 4.87
N ILE A 172 -3.42 5.30 4.73
CA ILE A 172 -2.35 5.21 3.71
C ILE A 172 -2.67 4.28 2.53
N TRP A 173 -3.72 3.47 2.61
CA TRP A 173 -4.10 2.52 1.55
C TRP A 173 -4.99 3.13 0.46
N ASN A 174 -5.68 4.23 0.76
CA ASN A 174 -6.62 4.87 -0.17
C ASN A 174 -5.88 5.54 -1.34
N LYS A 175 -6.43 5.42 -2.55
CA LYS A 175 -5.88 5.97 -3.81
C LYS A 175 -6.82 6.95 -4.50
N TRP A 176 -7.81 7.47 -3.78
CA TRP A 176 -8.62 8.59 -4.24
C TRP A 176 -7.73 9.79 -4.59
N GLY A 177 -8.00 10.43 -5.73
CA GLY A 177 -7.28 11.63 -6.18
C GLY A 177 -5.83 11.40 -6.64
N LYS A 178 -5.29 10.18 -6.51
CA LYS A 178 -3.93 9.86 -7.00
C LYS A 178 -3.99 9.53 -8.48
N LYS A 179 -3.47 10.39 -9.36
CA LYS A 179 -3.53 10.20 -10.83
C LYS A 179 -2.32 9.44 -11.39
N GLU A 180 -1.18 9.54 -10.72
CA GLU A 180 0.09 8.94 -11.15
C GLU A 180 0.71 8.09 -10.03
N LEU A 181 1.58 7.15 -10.38
CA LEU A 181 2.37 6.32 -9.46
C LEU A 181 1.52 5.75 -8.31
N ARG A 182 0.63 4.80 -8.60
CA ARG A 182 -0.21 4.14 -7.58
C ARG A 182 0.45 2.89 -7.00
N THR A 183 1.54 2.44 -7.60
CA THR A 183 2.23 1.17 -7.31
C THR A 183 3.73 1.40 -7.18
N SER A 184 4.43 0.45 -6.56
CA SER A 184 5.90 0.36 -6.52
C SER A 184 6.46 -0.43 -7.70
N ASN A 185 5.72 -0.54 -8.82
CA ASN A 185 6.14 -1.38 -9.97
C ASN A 185 7.49 -0.97 -10.56
N ILE A 186 7.81 0.33 -10.56
CA ILE A 186 9.09 0.87 -11.04
C ILE A 186 10.26 0.31 -10.21
N ALA A 187 10.09 0.33 -8.89
CA ALA A 187 11.03 -0.28 -7.95
C ALA A 187 11.15 -1.80 -8.17
N GLU A 188 10.03 -2.49 -8.42
CA GLU A 188 10.05 -3.93 -8.72
C GLU A 188 10.70 -4.27 -10.06
N SER A 189 10.52 -3.46 -11.12
CA SER A 189 11.18 -3.70 -12.41
C SER A 189 12.69 -3.54 -12.31
N TYR A 190 13.17 -2.54 -11.56
CA TYR A 190 14.59 -2.35 -11.32
C TYR A 190 15.21 -3.54 -10.58
N HIS A 191 14.53 -4.08 -9.56
CA HIS A 191 15.00 -5.27 -8.85
C HIS A 191 15.23 -6.49 -9.76
N ARG A 192 14.38 -6.70 -10.77
CA ARG A 192 14.52 -7.87 -11.66
C ARG A 192 15.83 -7.86 -12.44
N VAL A 193 16.38 -6.68 -12.71
CA VAL A 193 17.64 -6.51 -13.44
C VAL A 193 18.86 -6.72 -12.53
N LEU A 194 18.74 -6.45 -11.23
CA LEU A 194 19.83 -6.56 -10.26
C LEU A 194 19.96 -7.94 -9.56
N VAL A 195 19.00 -8.84 -9.76
CA VAL A 195 18.98 -10.19 -9.14
C VAL A 195 19.37 -11.26 -10.17
N CYS A 196 20.16 -10.88 -11.19
CA CYS A 196 20.91 -11.81 -12.03
C CYS A 196 22.14 -12.33 -11.27
#